data_AF-A0AAW4PDZ3-F1
#
_entry.id   AF-A0AAW4PDZ3-F1
#
_cell.length_a   1.000
_cell.length_b   1.000
_cell.length_c   1.000
_cell.angle_alpha   90.00
_cell.angle_beta   90.00
_cell.angle_gamma   90.00
#
_symmetry.space_group_name_H-M   'P 1'
#
loop_
_entity.id
_entity.type
_entity.pdbx_description
1 polymer ?
#
loop_
_entity_poly.entity_id
_entity_poly.type
_entity_poly.pdbx_seq_one_letter_code
_entity_poly.pdbx_strand_id
1 'polypeptide(L)'
;MREFGFELALCAALEREGHLVSRQLGGGVRGRRVLDTVLVHPSDEFERRAAITPERIPAAAIEADVGPGRARYWKDAFDSHAEWTEEAVELAVERGFFERERRGGRTYVRQTARYPDWVAGVTAIENKPDLDRPGDLRTQLRTDVSLALVDRVVLATADYVTRAHLNRIPEEVGVWRFDPETGDREVVREATDLPVDEAGVELVERKPLRADVRVVSAAEKARARRRLAERAYGKGWRSFDYPPCANCSPDADGLPHCTWKGRPVRASEECGPDCEGHAEADAPTVDGEALRAERTPWDPDPDGRRRRQSGLDRFG
;
A
#
# COMPACT_ATOMS: atom_id res chain seq x y z
N MET A 1 -10.46 22.24 5.97
CA MET A 1 -10.20 21.06 5.11
C MET A 1 -10.38 19.78 5.92
N ARG A 2 -10.88 18.69 5.32
CA ARG A 2 -10.99 17.38 6.01
C ARG A 2 -9.79 16.49 5.66
N GLU A 3 -9.39 15.67 6.62
CA GLU A 3 -8.25 14.73 6.50
C GLU A 3 -8.41 13.76 5.33
N PHE A 4 -9.60 13.18 5.18
CA PHE A 4 -9.91 12.29 4.06
C PHE A 4 -9.72 12.97 2.70
N GLY A 5 -10.27 14.18 2.51
CA GLY A 5 -10.15 14.92 1.25
C GLY A 5 -8.71 15.32 0.94
N PHE A 6 -7.96 15.75 1.97
CA PHE A 6 -6.53 16.07 1.84
C PHE A 6 -5.70 14.86 1.42
N GLU A 7 -5.88 13.72 2.10
CA GLU A 7 -5.18 12.47 1.79
C GLU A 7 -5.47 11.98 0.37
N LEU A 8 -6.73 12.03 -0.08
CA LEU A 8 -7.08 11.62 -1.44
C LEU A 8 -6.48 12.54 -2.50
N ALA A 9 -6.53 13.86 -2.29
CA ALA A 9 -5.95 14.81 -3.22
C ALA A 9 -4.42 14.63 -3.33
N LEU A 10 -3.76 14.35 -2.20
CA LEU A 10 -2.33 14.03 -2.21
C LEU A 10 -2.04 12.74 -2.97
N CYS A 11 -2.85 11.68 -2.74
CA CYS A 11 -2.68 10.43 -3.47
C CYS A 11 -2.86 10.60 -4.98
N ALA A 12 -3.87 11.37 -5.40
CA ALA A 12 -4.12 11.68 -6.80
C ALA A 12 -2.96 12.46 -7.44
N ALA A 13 -2.44 13.48 -6.74
CA ALA A 13 -1.28 14.25 -7.22
C ALA A 13 -0.05 13.35 -7.41
N LEU A 14 0.26 12.51 -6.41
CA LEU A 14 1.40 11.58 -6.47
C LEU A 14 1.24 10.51 -7.55
N GLU A 15 0.01 10.02 -7.79
CA GLU A 15 -0.25 9.07 -8.86
C GLU A 15 -0.07 9.72 -10.24
N ARG A 16 -0.48 10.98 -10.44
CA ARG A 16 -0.22 11.71 -11.70
C ARG A 16 1.27 11.90 -11.99
N GLU A 17 2.12 11.89 -10.97
CA GLU A 17 3.57 11.91 -11.10
C GLU A 17 4.16 10.52 -11.47
N GLY A 18 3.33 9.48 -11.61
CA GLY A 18 3.76 8.13 -11.97
C GLY A 18 4.05 7.21 -10.78
N HIS A 19 3.78 7.66 -9.55
CA HIS A 19 4.10 6.88 -8.36
C HIS A 19 3.10 5.75 -8.11
N LEU A 20 3.59 4.62 -7.58
CA LEU A 20 2.75 3.57 -7.01
C LEU A 20 2.30 3.97 -5.62
N VAL A 21 1.09 4.52 -5.54
CA VAL A 21 0.50 5.03 -4.30
C VAL A 21 -0.48 4.03 -3.71
N SER A 22 -0.38 3.81 -2.40
CA SER A 22 -1.40 3.14 -1.61
C SER A 22 -1.66 3.91 -0.33
N ARG A 23 -2.78 3.61 0.32
CA ARG A 23 -3.13 4.25 1.60
C ARG A 23 -3.49 3.27 2.70
N GLN A 24 -3.41 3.72 3.95
CA GLN A 24 -3.92 3.04 5.13
C GLN A 24 -3.43 1.59 5.21
N LEU A 25 -2.10 1.43 5.28
CA LEU A 25 -1.44 0.12 5.31
C LEU A 25 -0.74 -0.11 6.64
N GLY A 26 -0.82 -1.32 7.20
CA GLY A 26 -0.07 -1.66 8.40
C GLY A 26 1.45 -1.52 8.19
N GLY A 27 2.10 -0.59 8.90
CA GLY A 27 3.53 -0.31 8.89
C GLY A 27 4.29 -0.88 10.09
N GLY A 28 3.71 -1.84 10.81
CA GLY A 28 4.40 -2.62 11.85
C GLY A 28 4.93 -3.95 11.33
N VAL A 29 5.91 -4.51 12.04
CA VAL A 29 6.32 -5.92 11.90
C VAL A 29 5.44 -6.81 12.77
N ARG A 30 5.20 -6.43 14.02
CA ARG A 30 4.25 -7.06 14.96
C ARG A 30 3.30 -6.07 15.63
N GLY A 31 3.60 -4.77 15.53
CA GLY A 31 2.78 -3.69 16.06
C GLY A 31 1.58 -3.38 15.17
N ARG A 32 0.76 -2.43 15.63
CA ARG A 32 -0.50 -2.02 14.99
C ARG A 32 -0.39 -0.69 14.25
N ARG A 33 0.82 -0.18 14.02
CA ARG A 33 1.03 1.08 13.28
C ARG A 33 0.43 0.95 11.89
N VAL A 34 -0.37 1.93 11.49
CA VAL A 34 -0.93 2.10 10.14
C VAL A 34 -0.28 3.32 9.52
N LEU A 35 0.24 3.23 8.31
CA LEU A 35 0.79 4.35 7.54
C LEU A 35 -0.33 4.94 6.68
N ASP A 36 -0.43 6.27 6.65
CA ASP A 36 -1.52 6.94 5.96
C ASP A 36 -1.39 6.81 4.45
N THR A 37 -0.28 7.29 3.88
CA THR A 37 0.04 7.15 2.45
C THR A 37 1.40 6.47 2.31
N VAL A 38 1.49 5.54 1.36
CA VAL A 38 2.69 4.75 1.08
C VAL A 38 3.00 4.87 -0.40
N LEU A 39 4.22 5.32 -0.71
CA LEU A 39 4.80 5.31 -2.04
C LEU A 39 5.78 4.16 -2.16
N VAL A 40 5.63 3.34 -3.19
CA VAL A 40 6.62 2.34 -3.55
C VAL A 40 7.41 2.83 -4.75
N HIS A 41 8.72 2.91 -4.59
CA HIS A 41 9.66 3.28 -5.65
C HIS A 41 10.07 2.02 -6.39
N PRO A 42 9.67 1.84 -7.65
CA PRO A 42 10.03 0.65 -8.43
C PRO A 42 11.54 0.61 -8.72
N SER A 43 12.13 -0.58 -8.71
CA SER A 43 13.44 -0.82 -9.31
C SER A 43 13.30 -1.16 -10.81
N ASP A 44 14.44 -1.41 -11.46
CA ASP A 44 14.53 -1.91 -12.84
C ASP A 44 13.91 -3.30 -13.04
N GLU A 45 13.64 -4.03 -11.95
CA GLU A 45 13.02 -5.35 -11.97
C GLU A 45 11.48 -5.30 -11.89
N PHE A 46 10.87 -4.10 -11.86
CA PHE A 46 9.43 -3.91 -11.72
C PHE A 46 8.60 -4.57 -12.81
N GLU A 47 9.02 -4.45 -14.08
CA GLU A 47 8.31 -5.09 -15.20
C GLU A 47 8.19 -6.61 -15.03
N ARG A 48 9.18 -7.24 -14.39
CA ARG A 48 9.13 -8.68 -14.10
C ARG A 48 8.06 -9.00 -13.06
N ARG A 49 7.85 -8.11 -12.08
CA ARG A 49 6.80 -8.25 -11.06
C ARG A 49 5.42 -8.00 -11.68
N ALA A 50 5.29 -6.93 -12.47
CA ALA A 50 4.03 -6.54 -13.09
C ALA A 50 3.51 -7.64 -14.02
N ALA A 51 4.39 -8.26 -14.81
CA ALA A 51 4.06 -9.35 -15.72
C ALA A 51 3.53 -10.64 -15.07
N ILE A 52 3.52 -10.77 -13.72
CA ILE A 52 2.99 -11.96 -13.05
C ILE A 52 1.48 -11.85 -12.87
N THR A 53 1.01 -10.74 -12.30
CA THR A 53 -0.37 -10.52 -11.86
C THR A 53 -0.57 -9.05 -11.46
N PRO A 54 -1.77 -8.47 -11.70
CA PRO A 54 -2.14 -7.15 -11.20
C PRO A 54 -2.36 -7.15 -9.67
N GLU A 55 -2.63 -8.33 -9.08
CA GLU A 55 -2.90 -8.49 -7.66
C GLU A 55 -1.62 -8.65 -6.82
N ARG A 56 -1.80 -8.51 -5.51
CA ARG A 56 -0.77 -8.87 -4.51
C ARG A 56 -0.42 -10.36 -4.61
N ILE A 57 0.85 -10.74 -4.54
CA ILE A 57 1.24 -12.14 -4.32
C ILE A 57 1.24 -12.42 -2.80
N PRO A 58 0.68 -13.56 -2.32
CA PRO A 58 0.71 -13.91 -0.90
C PRO A 58 2.14 -13.96 -0.36
N ALA A 59 2.37 -13.33 0.79
CA ALA A 59 3.70 -13.25 1.40
C ALA A 59 4.29 -14.63 1.69
N ALA A 60 3.44 -15.54 2.19
CA ALA A 60 3.84 -16.92 2.45
C ALA A 60 4.28 -17.65 1.17
N ALA A 61 3.65 -17.38 0.02
CA ALA A 61 4.05 -17.97 -1.25
C ALA A 61 5.41 -17.44 -1.74
N ILE A 62 5.71 -16.16 -1.48
CA ILE A 62 7.01 -15.55 -1.81
C ILE A 62 8.11 -16.08 -0.88
N GLU A 63 7.79 -16.32 0.40
CA GLU A 63 8.74 -16.81 1.42
C GLU A 63 8.95 -18.34 1.35
N ALA A 64 8.06 -19.09 0.71
CA ALA A 64 8.16 -20.54 0.58
C ALA A 64 9.40 -20.98 -0.21
N ASP A 65 9.97 -22.14 0.14
CA ASP A 65 11.06 -22.78 -0.59
C ASP A 65 10.51 -23.51 -1.84
N VAL A 66 9.93 -22.73 -2.75
CA VAL A 66 9.40 -23.13 -4.06
C VAL A 66 10.12 -22.30 -5.12
N GLY A 67 10.88 -22.95 -6.00
CA GLY A 67 11.51 -22.28 -7.13
C GLY A 67 10.82 -22.60 -8.46
N PRO A 68 11.27 -21.99 -9.58
CA PRO A 68 10.72 -22.27 -10.90
C PRO A 68 11.26 -23.55 -11.56
N GLY A 69 12.28 -24.19 -10.97
CA GLY A 69 12.96 -25.34 -11.56
C GLY A 69 12.20 -26.65 -11.40
N ARG A 70 11.83 -27.00 -10.16
CA ARG A 70 11.17 -28.27 -9.83
C ARG A 70 9.99 -28.02 -8.91
N ALA A 71 8.89 -28.69 -9.20
CA ALA A 71 7.71 -28.69 -8.35
C ALA A 71 7.95 -29.46 -7.05
N ARG A 72 7.48 -28.91 -5.93
CA ARG A 72 7.68 -29.42 -4.57
C ARG A 72 6.35 -29.69 -3.90
N TYR A 73 6.32 -30.68 -3.01
CA TYR A 73 5.13 -30.96 -2.23
C TYR A 73 4.88 -29.74 -1.35
N TRP A 74 3.71 -29.10 -1.49
CA TRP A 74 3.52 -27.77 -0.90
C TRP A 74 3.66 -27.81 0.62
N LYS A 75 3.25 -28.89 1.30
CA LYS A 75 3.43 -28.98 2.74
C LYS A 75 4.92 -28.93 3.12
N ASP A 76 5.80 -29.57 2.36
CA ASP A 76 7.24 -29.57 2.67
C ASP A 76 7.94 -28.23 2.32
N ALA A 77 7.27 -27.34 1.58
CA ALA A 77 7.88 -26.11 1.06
C ALA A 77 7.61 -24.86 1.91
N PHE A 78 6.74 -24.96 2.92
CA PHE A 78 6.35 -23.85 3.79
C PHE A 78 6.77 -24.13 5.23
N ASP A 79 7.22 -23.09 5.94
CA ASP A 79 7.64 -23.17 7.35
C ASP A 79 6.46 -23.37 8.33
N SER A 80 5.22 -23.31 7.85
CA SER A 80 3.99 -23.45 8.62
C SER A 80 2.99 -24.33 7.87
N HIS A 81 2.14 -25.04 8.60
CA HIS A 81 1.05 -25.85 8.05
C HIS A 81 -0.33 -25.40 8.52
N ALA A 82 -0.46 -24.15 8.95
CA ALA A 82 -1.74 -23.57 9.35
C ALA A 82 -2.67 -23.38 8.14
N GLU A 83 -3.98 -23.26 8.37
CA GLU A 83 -5.01 -23.11 7.33
C GLU A 83 -4.71 -21.99 6.33
N TRP A 84 -4.20 -20.84 6.81
CA TRP A 84 -3.77 -19.72 5.95
C TRP A 84 -2.65 -20.06 4.95
N THR A 85 -1.94 -21.18 5.15
CA THR A 85 -0.92 -21.66 4.21
C THR A 85 -1.57 -22.28 2.98
N GLU A 86 -2.66 -23.04 3.17
CA GLU A 86 -3.42 -23.62 2.07
C GLU A 86 -4.09 -22.51 1.24
N GLU A 87 -4.68 -21.52 1.90
CA GLU A 87 -5.22 -20.32 1.24
C GLU A 87 -4.13 -19.58 0.44
N ALA A 88 -2.92 -19.42 1.00
CA ALA A 88 -1.82 -18.78 0.29
C ALA A 88 -1.39 -19.58 -0.97
N VAL A 89 -1.44 -20.91 -0.92
CA VAL A 89 -1.18 -21.77 -2.09
C VAL A 89 -2.27 -21.59 -3.13
N GLU A 90 -3.54 -21.63 -2.74
CA GLU A 90 -4.66 -21.44 -3.66
C GLU A 90 -4.60 -20.07 -4.35
N LEU A 91 -4.42 -19.00 -3.59
CA LEU A 91 -4.28 -17.64 -4.12
C LEU A 91 -3.06 -17.49 -5.03
N ALA A 92 -1.91 -18.09 -4.66
CA ALA A 92 -0.72 -18.04 -5.51
C ALA A 92 -0.91 -18.82 -6.81
N VAL A 93 -1.66 -19.93 -6.78
CA VAL A 93 -2.05 -20.64 -7.99
C VAL A 93 -2.98 -19.74 -8.79
N GLU A 94 -4.11 -19.28 -8.25
CA GLU A 94 -5.09 -18.41 -8.92
C GLU A 94 -4.44 -17.23 -9.64
N ARG A 95 -3.56 -16.49 -8.94
CA ARG A 95 -2.82 -15.32 -9.44
C ARG A 95 -1.66 -15.65 -10.36
N GLY A 96 -1.51 -16.91 -10.76
CA GLY A 96 -0.50 -17.33 -11.72
C GLY A 96 0.94 -17.27 -11.24
N PHE A 97 1.18 -17.10 -9.94
CA PHE A 97 2.52 -17.19 -9.36
C PHE A 97 2.98 -18.64 -9.19
N PHE A 98 2.05 -19.56 -8.89
CA PHE A 98 2.29 -20.99 -8.86
C PHE A 98 1.60 -21.74 -10.01
N GLU A 99 2.27 -22.75 -10.53
CA GLU A 99 1.68 -23.86 -11.27
C GLU A 99 1.44 -25.03 -10.33
N ARG A 100 0.30 -25.71 -10.49
CA ARG A 100 -0.11 -26.87 -9.71
C ARG A 100 0.00 -28.14 -10.53
N GLU A 101 0.56 -29.18 -9.93
CA GLU A 101 0.53 -30.55 -10.47
C GLU A 101 0.07 -31.54 -9.37
N ARG A 102 -0.52 -32.66 -9.79
CA ARG A 102 -0.95 -33.74 -8.88
C ARG A 102 -0.14 -35.00 -9.14
N ARG A 103 0.41 -35.61 -8.09
CA ARG A 103 1.12 -36.90 -8.16
C ARG A 103 0.68 -37.78 -7.00
N GLY A 104 0.10 -38.95 -7.28
CA GLY A 104 -0.32 -39.90 -6.25
C GLY A 104 -1.21 -39.27 -5.16
N GLY A 105 -2.18 -38.44 -5.56
CA GLY A 105 -3.08 -37.72 -4.64
C GLY A 105 -2.49 -36.48 -3.96
N ARG A 106 -1.16 -36.26 -4.02
CA ARG A 106 -0.49 -35.11 -3.41
C ARG A 106 -0.42 -33.93 -4.38
N THR A 107 -0.53 -32.71 -3.84
CA THR A 107 -0.39 -31.45 -4.57
C THR A 107 1.07 -31.01 -4.56
N TYR A 108 1.64 -30.76 -5.74
CA TYR A 108 2.95 -30.14 -5.85
C TYR A 108 2.79 -28.78 -6.54
N VAL A 109 3.63 -27.83 -6.15
CA VAL A 109 3.63 -26.47 -6.69
C VAL A 109 5.01 -26.06 -7.15
N ARG A 110 5.05 -25.20 -8.17
CA ARG A 110 6.27 -24.61 -8.73
C ARG A 110 6.01 -23.15 -9.06
N GLN A 111 6.99 -22.28 -8.87
CA GLN A 111 6.89 -20.89 -9.31
C GLN A 111 6.85 -20.82 -10.85
N THR A 112 6.04 -19.92 -11.39
CA THR A 112 6.01 -19.61 -12.83
C THR A 112 7.18 -18.71 -13.23
N ALA A 113 7.61 -17.85 -12.32
CA ALA A 113 8.79 -16.99 -12.43
C ALA A 113 9.45 -16.84 -11.06
N ARG A 114 10.77 -16.54 -11.04
CA ARG A 114 11.42 -16.13 -9.79
C ARG A 114 10.81 -14.82 -9.33
N TYR A 115 10.54 -14.70 -8.03
CA TYR A 115 10.11 -13.43 -7.45
C TYR A 115 11.24 -12.38 -7.61
N PRO A 116 10.99 -11.25 -8.29
CA PRO A 116 12.02 -10.24 -8.55
C PRO A 116 12.25 -9.31 -7.35
N ASP A 117 13.41 -8.67 -7.29
CA ASP A 117 13.70 -7.62 -6.32
C ASP A 117 13.25 -6.25 -6.87
N TRP A 118 11.94 -6.06 -6.94
CA TRP A 118 11.31 -4.97 -7.68
C TRP A 118 11.18 -3.64 -6.91
N VAL A 119 11.61 -3.59 -5.65
CA VAL A 119 11.41 -2.44 -4.75
C VAL A 119 12.74 -1.73 -4.52
N ALA A 120 12.93 -0.56 -5.14
CA ALA A 120 14.09 0.29 -4.90
C ALA A 120 13.98 1.08 -3.58
N GLY A 121 12.75 1.34 -3.12
CA GLY A 121 12.50 2.05 -1.86
C GLY A 121 11.02 2.20 -1.55
N VAL A 122 10.73 2.70 -0.36
CA VAL A 122 9.40 2.99 0.16
C VAL A 122 9.43 4.30 0.93
N THR A 123 8.47 5.18 0.67
CA THR A 123 8.24 6.39 1.45
C THR A 123 6.89 6.31 2.15
N ALA A 124 6.86 6.55 3.46
CA ALA A 124 5.62 6.77 4.20
C ALA A 124 5.36 8.27 4.31
N ILE A 125 4.13 8.68 4.04
CA ILE A 125 3.68 10.06 4.23
C ILE A 125 2.56 10.03 5.26
N GLU A 126 2.76 10.75 6.36
CA GLU A 126 1.75 11.02 7.37
C GLU A 126 0.99 12.29 6.97
N ASN A 127 -0.34 12.21 6.92
CA ASN A 127 -1.19 13.31 6.49
C ASN A 127 -1.69 14.10 7.69
N LYS A 128 -1.31 15.38 7.77
CA LYS A 128 -1.77 16.27 8.83
C LYS A 128 -2.12 17.64 8.25
N PRO A 129 -3.32 17.81 7.67
CA PRO A 129 -3.70 19.08 7.04
C PRO A 129 -3.73 20.26 8.03
N ASP A 130 -4.03 19.99 9.30
CA ASP A 130 -4.15 20.97 10.40
C ASP A 130 -3.16 20.57 11.52
N LEU A 131 -2.06 21.31 11.63
CA LEU A 131 -0.97 21.09 12.59
C LEU A 131 -1.33 21.53 14.01
N ASP A 132 -2.25 22.48 14.16
CA ASP A 132 -2.67 23.01 15.46
C ASP A 132 -3.65 22.06 16.17
N ARG A 133 -4.36 21.23 15.41
CA ARG A 133 -5.26 20.23 15.98
C ARG A 133 -4.48 19.16 16.75
N PRO A 134 -4.81 18.92 18.03
CA PRO A 134 -4.16 17.90 18.85
C PRO A 134 -4.21 16.51 18.20
N GLY A 135 -3.17 15.72 18.45
CA GLY A 135 -3.06 14.34 17.97
C GLY A 135 -1.74 13.72 18.37
N ASP A 136 -1.55 12.45 18.01
CA ASP A 136 -0.35 11.67 18.35
C ASP A 136 0.78 11.81 17.32
N LEU A 137 0.72 12.82 16.43
CA LEU A 137 1.65 13.03 15.31
C LEU A 137 3.11 12.81 15.68
N ARG A 138 3.59 13.51 16.73
CA ARG A 138 4.98 13.39 17.17
C ARG A 138 5.34 11.95 17.57
N THR A 139 4.41 11.25 18.22
CA THR A 139 4.58 9.85 18.62
C THR A 139 4.60 8.93 17.40
N GLN A 140 3.70 9.14 16.43
CA GLN A 140 3.64 8.38 15.18
C GLN A 140 4.94 8.53 14.38
N LEU A 141 5.36 9.77 14.11
CA LEU A 141 6.59 10.07 13.37
C LEU A 141 7.82 9.49 14.07
N ARG A 142 7.92 9.63 15.40
CA ARG A 142 9.03 9.03 16.15
C ARG A 142 9.00 7.50 16.08
N THR A 143 7.81 6.89 16.08
CA THR A 143 7.67 5.43 15.96
C THR A 143 8.16 4.96 14.59
N ASP A 144 7.81 5.67 13.52
CA ASP A 144 8.21 5.30 12.17
C ASP A 144 9.73 5.46 11.97
N VAL A 145 10.30 6.56 12.46
CA VAL A 145 11.76 6.78 12.45
C VAL A 145 12.48 5.72 13.29
N SER A 146 11.99 5.41 14.49
CA SER A 146 12.64 4.43 15.39
C SER A 146 12.62 3.02 14.81
N LEU A 147 11.53 2.64 14.12
CA LEU A 147 11.44 1.35 13.46
C LEU A 147 12.28 1.33 12.17
N ALA A 148 12.35 2.45 11.45
CA ALA A 148 13.00 2.55 10.15
C ALA A 148 12.53 1.41 9.21
N LEU A 149 11.21 1.21 9.13
CA LEU A 149 10.62 0.22 8.21
C LEU A 149 10.66 0.73 6.77
N VAL A 150 10.44 2.02 6.56
CA VAL A 150 10.47 2.68 5.25
C VAL A 150 11.76 3.50 5.10
N ASP A 151 12.17 3.80 3.88
CA ASP A 151 13.43 4.52 3.60
C ASP A 151 13.30 5.98 3.98
N ARG A 152 12.11 6.56 3.80
CA ARG A 152 11.82 7.96 4.12
C ARG A 152 10.46 8.10 4.78
N VAL A 153 10.38 9.02 5.74
CA VAL A 153 9.12 9.44 6.37
C VAL A 153 8.92 10.91 6.07
N VAL A 154 7.72 11.28 5.66
CA VAL A 154 7.33 12.63 5.31
C VAL A 154 6.06 13.01 6.07
N LEU A 155 5.99 14.25 6.52
CA LEU A 155 4.75 14.88 6.98
C LEU A 155 4.21 15.77 5.86
N ALA A 156 2.99 15.51 5.38
CA ALA A 156 2.28 16.39 4.45
C ALA A 156 1.23 17.22 5.21
N THR A 157 1.21 18.53 4.98
CA THR A 157 0.29 19.46 5.64
C THR A 157 -0.21 20.56 4.72
N ALA A 158 -1.41 21.09 4.96
CA ALA A 158 -1.90 22.29 4.26
C ALA A 158 -1.48 23.59 4.97
N ASP A 159 -1.16 23.50 6.26
CA ASP A 159 -0.81 24.65 7.08
C ASP A 159 0.55 25.23 6.70
N TYR A 160 0.69 26.53 6.97
CA TYR A 160 1.99 27.17 6.93
C TYR A 160 2.90 26.60 8.02
N VAL A 161 4.08 26.13 7.62
CA VAL A 161 5.03 25.49 8.53
C VAL A 161 5.93 26.52 9.18
N THR A 162 5.80 26.67 10.50
CA THR A 162 6.66 27.56 11.29
C THR A 162 7.88 26.82 11.83
N ARG A 163 8.91 27.56 12.26
CA ARG A 163 10.05 26.99 12.99
C ARG A 163 9.64 26.25 14.26
N ALA A 164 8.60 26.71 14.95
CA ALA A 164 8.08 26.06 16.14
C ALA A 164 7.45 24.69 15.82
N HIS A 165 6.81 24.55 14.65
CA HIS A 165 6.33 23.26 14.14
C HIS A 165 7.50 22.32 13.87
N LEU A 166 8.51 22.79 13.11
CA LEU A 166 9.69 21.99 12.75
C LEU A 166 10.43 21.45 13.98
N ASN A 167 10.55 22.23 15.06
CA ASN A 167 11.20 21.80 16.30
C ASN A 167 10.49 20.63 17.02
N ARG A 168 9.24 20.30 16.67
CA ARG A 168 8.47 19.20 17.26
C ARG A 168 8.52 17.93 16.41
N ILE A 169 9.03 18.02 15.19
CA ILE A 169 9.09 16.95 14.20
C ILE A 169 10.53 16.37 14.24
N PRO A 170 10.71 15.03 14.28
CA PRO A 170 12.04 14.43 14.16
C PRO A 170 12.81 14.99 12.96
N GLU A 171 14.13 15.14 13.08
CA GLU A 171 14.93 15.83 12.05
C GLU A 171 15.02 15.04 10.74
N GLU A 172 14.90 13.72 10.81
CA GLU A 172 14.92 12.78 9.69
C GLU A 172 13.66 12.88 8.82
N VAL A 173 12.56 13.43 9.37
CA VAL A 173 11.27 13.48 8.69
C VAL A 173 11.21 14.65 7.72
N GLY A 174 10.95 14.37 6.45
CA GLY A 174 10.67 15.41 5.46
C GLY A 174 9.35 16.14 5.77
N VAL A 175 9.22 17.38 5.34
CA VAL A 175 8.00 18.16 5.53
C VAL A 175 7.58 18.78 4.22
N TRP A 176 6.37 18.44 3.79
CA TRP A 176 5.73 18.97 2.59
C TRP A 176 4.56 19.84 2.98
N ARG A 177 4.53 21.05 2.40
CA ARG A 177 3.32 21.86 2.37
C ARG A 177 2.60 21.55 1.06
N PHE A 178 1.35 21.14 1.15
CA PHE A 178 0.56 20.65 0.03
C PHE A 178 -0.76 21.41 -0.05
N ASP A 179 -1.05 21.94 -1.23
CA ASP A 179 -2.34 22.52 -1.57
C ASP A 179 -3.17 21.50 -2.36
N PRO A 180 -4.23 20.92 -1.77
CA PRO A 180 -5.04 19.91 -2.46
C PRO A 180 -6.01 20.48 -3.49
N GLU A 181 -6.20 21.80 -3.58
CA GLU A 181 -7.04 22.39 -4.62
C GLU A 181 -6.27 22.48 -5.95
N THR A 182 -4.98 22.81 -5.88
CA THR A 182 -4.10 22.93 -7.05
C THR A 182 -3.30 21.67 -7.32
N GLY A 183 -3.03 20.87 -6.28
CA GLY A 183 -2.07 19.77 -6.30
C GLY A 183 -0.61 20.24 -6.11
N ASP A 184 -0.38 21.52 -5.81
CA ASP A 184 0.96 22.06 -5.64
C ASP A 184 1.59 21.57 -4.33
N ARG A 185 2.87 21.18 -4.43
CA ARG A 185 3.66 20.68 -3.31
C ARG A 185 4.95 21.48 -3.17
N GLU A 186 5.13 22.10 -2.01
CA GLU A 186 6.36 22.76 -1.59
C GLU A 186 7.10 21.85 -0.60
N VAL A 187 8.39 21.57 -0.86
CA VAL A 187 9.25 20.87 0.08
C VAL A 187 9.86 21.86 1.06
N VAL A 188 9.32 21.90 2.29
CA VAL A 188 9.82 22.76 3.37
C VAL A 188 11.10 22.18 3.99
N ARG A 189 11.18 20.85 4.06
CA ARG A 189 12.36 20.11 4.52
C ARG A 189 12.45 18.78 3.79
N GLU A 190 13.61 18.45 3.24
CA GLU A 190 13.88 17.14 2.66
C GLU A 190 13.88 16.04 3.73
N ALA A 191 13.39 14.85 3.36
CA ALA A 191 13.49 13.68 4.22
C ALA A 191 14.91 13.09 4.16
N THR A 192 15.38 12.57 5.29
CA THR A 192 16.63 11.82 5.37
C THR A 192 16.38 10.33 5.19
N ASP A 193 17.33 9.64 4.58
CA ASP A 193 17.29 8.18 4.47
C ASP A 193 17.44 7.52 5.85
N LEU A 194 16.52 6.61 6.16
CA LEU A 194 16.52 5.83 7.40
C LEU A 194 17.33 4.53 7.22
N PRO A 195 17.96 4.01 8.30
CA PRO A 195 18.79 2.80 8.23
C PRO A 195 17.93 1.52 8.17
N VAL A 196 17.35 1.26 7.01
CA VAL A 196 16.43 0.13 6.77
C VAL A 196 17.09 -1.25 6.83
N ASP A 197 18.42 -1.29 6.69
CA ASP A 197 19.28 -2.48 6.76
C ASP A 197 19.91 -2.72 8.14
N GLU A 198 19.66 -1.83 9.10
CA GLU A 198 20.04 -2.01 10.51
C GLU A 198 18.86 -2.46 11.37
N ALA A 199 19.11 -2.82 12.64
CA ALA A 199 18.03 -3.12 13.56
C ALA A 199 17.23 -1.86 13.92
N GLY A 200 15.90 -1.98 14.01
CA GLY A 200 15.00 -0.91 14.43
C GLY A 200 14.32 -1.21 15.76
N VAL A 201 13.62 -0.22 16.32
CA VAL A 201 12.82 -0.36 17.54
C VAL A 201 11.34 -0.19 17.21
N GLU A 202 10.56 -1.25 17.41
CA GLU A 202 9.12 -1.25 17.24
C GLU A 202 8.42 -0.98 18.57
N LEU A 203 7.49 -0.02 18.58
CA LEU A 203 6.55 0.15 19.67
C LEU A 203 5.46 -0.92 19.57
N VAL A 204 5.38 -1.80 20.57
CA VAL A 204 4.41 -2.90 20.65
C VAL A 204 3.11 -2.42 21.29
N GLU A 205 3.22 -1.80 22.46
CA GLU A 205 2.09 -1.29 23.23
C GLU A 205 2.52 -0.08 24.06
N ARG A 206 1.62 0.89 24.24
CA ARG A 206 1.83 2.02 25.13
C ARG A 206 0.76 2.08 26.21
N LYS A 207 1.21 2.18 27.45
CA LYS A 207 0.42 2.36 28.67
C LYS A 207 0.83 3.69 29.32
N PRO A 208 0.02 4.30 30.19
CA PRO A 208 0.29 5.63 30.76
C PRO A 208 1.70 5.80 31.36
N LEU A 209 2.27 4.74 31.96
CA LEU A 209 3.59 4.76 32.61
C LEU A 209 4.59 3.76 32.02
N ARG A 210 4.28 3.15 30.86
CA ARG A 210 5.12 2.09 30.27
C ARG A 210 4.96 2.05 28.76
N ALA A 211 6.07 1.95 28.04
CA ALA A 211 6.07 1.61 26.62
C ALA A 211 6.77 0.25 26.45
N ASP A 212 6.05 -0.70 25.88
CA ASP A 212 6.61 -2.00 25.51
C ASP A 212 7.19 -1.86 24.10
N VAL A 213 8.51 -2.02 24.01
CA VAL A 213 9.26 -1.92 22.76
C VAL A 213 9.97 -3.22 22.44
N ARG A 214 10.24 -3.45 21.16
CA ARG A 214 10.94 -4.64 20.67
C ARG A 214 12.00 -4.23 19.67
N VAL A 215 13.18 -4.82 19.80
CA VAL A 215 14.21 -4.73 18.75
C VAL A 215 13.81 -5.63 17.59
N VAL A 216 13.79 -5.05 16.39
CA VAL A 216 13.42 -5.70 15.13
C VAL A 216 14.67 -5.82 14.29
N SER A 217 15.02 -7.05 13.90
CA SER A 217 16.18 -7.28 13.05
C SER A 217 15.97 -6.73 11.63
N ALA A 218 17.07 -6.43 10.93
CA ALA A 218 17.04 -6.04 9.52
C ALA A 218 16.30 -7.06 8.64
N ALA A 219 16.48 -8.37 8.90
CA ALA A 219 15.79 -9.43 8.17
C ALA A 219 14.27 -9.42 8.38
N GLU A 220 13.81 -9.15 9.61
CA GLU A 220 12.39 -8.97 9.90
C GLU A 220 11.82 -7.74 9.19
N LYS A 221 12.56 -6.61 9.18
CA LYS A 221 12.17 -5.40 8.44
C LYS A 221 12.11 -5.66 6.94
N ALA A 222 13.10 -6.35 6.36
CA ALA A 222 13.10 -6.69 4.94
C ALA A 222 11.87 -7.51 4.53
N ARG A 223 11.49 -8.53 5.34
CA ARG A 223 10.26 -9.30 5.10
C ARG A 223 9.01 -8.41 5.22
N ALA A 224 8.93 -7.56 6.25
CA ALA A 224 7.80 -6.65 6.44
C ALA A 224 7.68 -5.60 5.32
N ARG A 225 8.81 -5.06 4.84
CA ARG A 225 8.91 -4.15 3.69
C ARG A 225 8.35 -4.80 2.42
N ARG A 226 8.76 -6.03 2.12
CA ARG A 226 8.21 -6.79 0.98
C ARG A 226 6.69 -6.95 1.10
N ARG A 227 6.19 -7.29 2.29
CA ARG A 227 4.73 -7.40 2.54
C ARG A 227 4.01 -6.07 2.40
N LEU A 228 4.63 -4.95 2.81
CA LEU A 228 4.09 -3.62 2.64
C LEU A 228 4.00 -3.26 1.16
N ALA A 229 5.08 -3.44 0.40
CA ALA A 229 5.14 -3.17 -1.03
C ALA A 229 4.13 -4.01 -1.82
N GLU A 230 4.03 -5.32 -1.53
CA GLU A 230 3.03 -6.20 -2.15
C GLU A 230 1.58 -5.80 -1.85
N ARG A 231 1.30 -5.31 -0.64
CA ARG A 231 -0.03 -4.76 -0.31
C ARG A 231 -0.28 -3.45 -1.04
N ALA A 232 0.71 -2.57 -1.12
CA ALA A 232 0.57 -1.33 -1.85
C ALA A 232 0.33 -1.58 -3.35
N TYR A 233 1.09 -2.49 -3.94
CA TYR A 233 0.93 -2.92 -5.32
C TYR A 233 -0.50 -3.42 -5.61
N GLY A 234 -1.02 -4.36 -4.82
CA GLY A 234 -2.35 -4.92 -5.07
C GLY A 234 -3.51 -3.99 -4.69
N LYS A 235 -3.37 -3.14 -3.66
CA LYS A 235 -4.48 -2.34 -3.12
C LYS A 235 -4.69 -1.02 -3.87
N GLY A 236 -3.61 -0.33 -4.23
CA GLY A 236 -3.69 1.08 -4.63
C GLY A 236 -4.29 1.98 -3.54
N TRP A 237 -4.75 3.17 -3.91
CA TRP A 237 -5.30 4.14 -2.96
C TRP A 237 -6.82 4.38 -3.08
N ARG A 238 -7.43 4.04 -4.22
CA ARG A 238 -8.88 4.17 -4.48
C ARG A 238 -9.72 3.07 -3.81
N SER A 239 -9.44 2.79 -2.54
CA SER A 239 -10.13 1.77 -1.74
C SER A 239 -11.20 2.41 -0.83
N PHE A 240 -12.22 3.03 -1.43
CA PHE A 240 -13.32 3.69 -0.73
C PHE A 240 -14.62 3.55 -1.53
N ASP A 241 -15.75 3.68 -0.84
CA ASP A 241 -17.07 3.62 -1.46
C ASP A 241 -17.49 4.99 -1.99
N TYR A 242 -18.16 4.98 -3.15
CA TYR A 242 -18.85 6.16 -3.65
C TYR A 242 -20.24 6.26 -3.01
N PRO A 243 -20.64 7.43 -2.48
CA PRO A 243 -21.98 7.59 -1.95
C PRO A 243 -23.08 7.31 -2.99
N PRO A 244 -24.14 6.54 -2.65
CA PRO A 244 -25.33 6.37 -3.47
C PRO A 244 -26.20 7.63 -3.40
N CYS A 245 -25.72 8.71 -4.02
CA CYS A 245 -26.34 10.02 -3.93
C CYS A 245 -26.16 10.82 -5.22
N ALA A 246 -27.22 11.47 -5.71
CA ALA A 246 -27.21 12.32 -6.90
C ALA A 246 -26.22 13.51 -6.81
N ASN A 247 -25.83 13.89 -5.60
CA ASN A 247 -24.83 14.95 -5.37
C ASN A 247 -23.39 14.43 -5.41
N CYS A 248 -23.16 13.12 -5.54
CA CYS A 248 -21.82 12.56 -5.71
C CYS A 248 -21.42 12.57 -7.18
N SER A 249 -20.49 13.46 -7.52
CA SER A 249 -19.91 13.59 -8.86
C SER A 249 -18.40 13.40 -8.76
N PRO A 250 -17.88 12.18 -8.95
CA PRO A 250 -16.45 11.97 -8.90
C PRO A 250 -15.69 12.86 -9.90
N ASP A 251 -14.51 13.34 -9.51
CA ASP A 251 -13.68 14.15 -10.39
C ASP A 251 -12.86 13.30 -11.38
N ALA A 252 -12.01 13.95 -12.18
CA ALA A 252 -11.17 13.27 -13.16
C ALA A 252 -10.16 12.29 -12.55
N ASP A 253 -9.91 12.36 -11.24
CA ASP A 253 -9.07 11.43 -10.50
C ASP A 253 -9.88 10.34 -9.79
N GLY A 254 -11.21 10.38 -9.88
CA GLY A 254 -12.11 9.48 -9.17
C GLY A 254 -12.30 9.83 -7.70
N LEU A 255 -12.03 11.06 -7.24
CA LEU A 255 -12.33 11.44 -5.87
C LEU A 255 -13.84 11.65 -5.71
N PRO A 256 -14.48 11.15 -4.64
CA PRO A 256 -15.91 11.30 -4.41
C PRO A 256 -16.26 12.74 -4.01
N HIS A 257 -16.46 13.61 -4.98
CA HIS A 257 -16.79 15.01 -4.76
C HIS A 257 -18.30 15.23 -4.60
N CYS A 258 -18.70 15.89 -3.52
CA CYS A 258 -20.09 16.27 -3.27
C CYS A 258 -20.36 17.67 -3.81
N THR A 259 -21.23 17.81 -4.81
CA THR A 259 -21.60 19.10 -5.41
C THR A 259 -22.32 20.02 -4.43
N TRP A 260 -23.15 19.48 -3.53
CA TRP A 260 -23.85 20.26 -2.49
C TRP A 260 -22.89 20.81 -1.42
N LYS A 261 -21.87 20.04 -1.02
CA LYS A 261 -20.85 20.50 -0.04
C LYS A 261 -19.68 21.24 -0.68
N GLY A 262 -19.52 21.16 -2.01
CA GLY A 262 -18.41 21.74 -2.75
C GLY A 262 -17.04 21.15 -2.38
N ARG A 263 -16.97 19.86 -2.03
CA ARG A 263 -15.70 19.20 -1.63
C ARG A 263 -15.77 17.67 -1.69
N PRO A 264 -14.62 16.96 -1.64
CA PRO A 264 -14.58 15.52 -1.41
C PRO A 264 -15.27 15.11 -0.09
N VAL A 265 -15.94 13.96 -0.10
CA VAL A 265 -16.67 13.39 1.04
C VAL A 265 -16.40 11.90 1.22
N ARG A 266 -16.42 11.43 2.46
CA ARG A 266 -16.40 10.00 2.77
C ARG A 266 -17.83 9.48 2.94
N ALA A 267 -18.24 8.50 2.14
CA ALA A 267 -19.62 7.97 2.15
C ALA A 267 -20.09 7.59 3.55
N SER A 268 -19.31 6.76 4.25
CA SER A 268 -19.64 6.20 5.57
C SER A 268 -19.76 7.24 6.71
N GLU A 269 -19.26 8.46 6.52
CA GLU A 269 -19.22 9.49 7.57
C GLU A 269 -20.10 10.71 7.26
N GLU A 270 -20.33 11.00 5.98
CA GLU A 270 -20.85 12.31 5.58
C GLU A 270 -22.06 12.27 4.65
N CYS A 271 -22.35 11.12 4.03
CA CYS A 271 -23.43 10.98 3.07
C CYS A 271 -24.37 9.84 3.49
N GLY A 272 -25.34 10.19 4.35
CA GLY A 272 -26.39 9.30 4.83
C GLY A 272 -27.69 10.06 5.07
N PRO A 273 -28.72 9.40 5.63
CA PRO A 273 -30.07 9.97 5.80
C PRO A 273 -30.11 11.29 6.58
N ASP A 274 -29.16 11.51 7.48
CA ASP A 274 -29.07 12.72 8.30
C ASP A 274 -28.42 13.92 7.57
N CYS A 275 -27.94 13.72 6.33
CA CYS A 275 -27.40 14.81 5.53
C CYS A 275 -28.53 15.53 4.78
N GLU A 276 -28.72 16.82 5.06
CA GLU A 276 -29.76 17.65 4.41
C GLU A 276 -29.64 17.72 2.88
N GLY A 277 -28.41 17.60 2.35
CA GLY A 277 -28.14 17.52 0.92
C GLY A 277 -28.16 16.09 0.35
N HIS A 278 -28.60 15.09 1.11
CA HIS A 278 -28.69 13.73 0.60
C HIS A 278 -29.87 13.61 -0.36
N ALA A 279 -29.59 13.05 -1.53
CA ALA A 279 -30.57 12.77 -2.58
C ALA A 279 -30.27 11.38 -3.11
N GLU A 280 -31.09 10.39 -2.76
CA GLU A 280 -30.89 8.98 -3.11
C GLU A 280 -30.74 8.80 -4.62
N ALA A 281 -29.70 8.07 -5.02
CA ALA A 281 -29.43 7.67 -6.41
C ALA A 281 -28.49 6.47 -6.42
N ASP A 282 -28.28 5.87 -7.59
CA ASP A 282 -27.22 4.86 -7.75
C ASP A 282 -25.85 5.48 -7.49
N ALA A 283 -24.95 4.70 -6.88
CA ALA A 283 -23.57 5.13 -6.71
C ALA A 283 -22.89 5.29 -8.09
N PRO A 284 -22.09 6.34 -8.31
CA PRO A 284 -21.39 6.52 -9.57
C PRO A 284 -20.42 5.37 -9.82
N THR A 285 -20.34 4.93 -11.07
CA THR A 285 -19.37 3.94 -11.51
C THR A 285 -18.08 4.64 -11.91
N VAL A 286 -16.97 4.33 -11.22
CA VAL A 286 -15.64 4.84 -11.55
C VAL A 286 -14.71 3.67 -11.79
N ASP A 287 -14.06 3.66 -12.95
CA ASP A 287 -13.02 2.67 -13.28
C ASP A 287 -11.69 3.11 -12.68
N GLY A 288 -11.49 2.80 -11.40
CA GLY A 288 -10.27 3.14 -10.67
C GLY A 288 -9.03 2.41 -11.16
N GLU A 289 -9.19 1.23 -11.78
CA GLU A 289 -8.10 0.45 -12.34
C GLU A 289 -7.60 1.06 -13.65
N ALA A 290 -8.51 1.47 -14.54
CA ALA A 290 -8.15 2.18 -15.76
C ALA A 290 -7.41 3.50 -15.46
N LEU A 291 -7.91 4.29 -14.50
CA LEU A 291 -7.24 5.52 -14.07
C LEU A 291 -5.82 5.27 -13.54
N ARG A 292 -5.64 4.18 -12.79
CA ARG A 292 -4.34 3.79 -12.26
C ARG A 292 -3.39 3.33 -13.36
N ALA A 293 -3.88 2.52 -14.30
CA ALA A 293 -3.10 1.99 -15.42
C ALA A 293 -2.62 3.08 -16.38
N GLU A 294 -3.45 4.11 -16.61
CA GLU A 294 -3.08 5.26 -17.44
C GLU A 294 -1.91 6.06 -16.85
N ARG A 295 -1.81 6.11 -15.52
CA ARG A 295 -0.93 7.04 -14.81
C ARG A 295 0.31 6.39 -14.23
N THR A 296 0.31 5.08 -14.06
CA THR A 296 1.37 4.36 -13.35
C THR A 296 1.84 3.17 -14.18
N PRO A 297 3.02 2.60 -13.90
CA PRO A 297 3.47 1.41 -14.62
C PRO A 297 2.70 0.13 -14.24
N TRP A 298 1.70 0.20 -13.36
CA TRP A 298 0.86 -0.95 -12.99
C TRP A 298 -0.04 -1.36 -14.16
N ASP A 299 -0.11 -2.66 -14.41
CA ASP A 299 -0.87 -3.24 -15.52
C ASP A 299 -2.04 -4.07 -14.95
N PRO A 300 -3.31 -3.76 -15.28
CA PRO A 300 -4.48 -4.52 -14.86
C PRO A 300 -4.63 -5.87 -15.56
N ASP A 301 -4.03 -6.06 -16.75
CA ASP A 301 -4.18 -7.28 -17.55
C ASP A 301 -2.84 -7.75 -18.14
N PRO A 302 -1.86 -8.11 -17.28
CA PRO A 302 -0.58 -8.63 -17.74
C PRO A 302 -0.76 -10.01 -18.38
N ASP A 303 0.04 -10.31 -19.41
CA ASP A 303 0.08 -11.62 -20.10
C ASP A 303 0.24 -12.84 -19.15
N GLY A 304 0.78 -12.59 -17.95
CA GLY A 304 1.08 -13.61 -16.96
C GLY A 304 2.37 -14.38 -17.28
N ARG A 305 2.81 -15.20 -16.32
CA ARG A 305 4.04 -16.03 -16.46
C ARG A 305 3.78 -17.53 -16.55
N ARG A 306 2.53 -17.97 -16.47
CA ARG A 306 2.19 -19.39 -16.63
C ARG A 306 2.59 -19.86 -18.02
N ARG A 307 3.26 -21.01 -18.12
CA ARG A 307 3.53 -21.61 -19.42
C ARG A 307 2.22 -22.16 -19.96
N ARG A 308 1.74 -21.66 -21.10
CA ARG A 308 0.77 -22.40 -21.90
C ARG A 308 1.45 -23.70 -22.32
N GLN A 309 0.88 -24.84 -21.94
CA GLN A 309 1.35 -26.14 -22.40
C GLN A 309 1.05 -26.23 -23.91
N SER A 310 1.99 -25.77 -24.75
CA SER A 310 1.91 -25.99 -26.18
C SER A 310 2.10 -27.48 -26.46
N GLY A 311 1.03 -28.18 -26.85
CA GLY A 311 1.13 -29.48 -27.51
C GLY A 311 0.39 -30.67 -26.88
N LEU A 312 -0.90 -30.53 -26.57
CA LEU A 312 -1.80 -31.70 -26.53
C LEU A 312 -2.62 -31.87 -27.81
N ASP A 313 -2.73 -30.85 -28.66
CA ASP A 313 -3.44 -30.92 -29.94
C ASP A 313 -2.62 -31.55 -31.08
N ARG A 314 -1.47 -32.18 -30.77
CA ARG A 314 -0.63 -32.90 -31.74
C ARG A 314 -0.69 -34.42 -31.63
N PHE A 315 -1.57 -34.93 -30.76
CA PHE A 315 -1.90 -36.36 -30.69
C PHE A 315 -3.41 -36.51 -30.55
N GLY A 316 -4.12 -36.40 -31.67
CA GLY A 316 -5.54 -36.70 -31.83
C GLY A 316 -5.84 -36.96 -33.29
#